data_AF-A0A2A5JVL0-F1
#
_entry.id   AF-A0A2A5JVL0-F1
#
_cell.length_a   1.000
_cell.length_b   1.000
_cell.length_c   1.000
_cell.angle_alpha   90.00
_cell.angle_beta   90.00
_cell.angle_gamma   90.00
#
_symmetry.space_group_name_H-M   'P 1'
#
loop_
_entity.id
_entity.type
_entity.pdbx_description
1 polymer ?
#
loop_
_entity_poly.entity_id
_entity_poly.type
_entity_poly.pdbx_seq_one_letter_code
_entity_poly.pdbx_strand_id
1 'polypeptide(L)'
;MINLPIWNDSLISKYNISGPRYTSYPTALSLEPGYSQSDLQAAITGSNSRTLSLYIHIPFCHQLCYYCGCNKIITRHQSKADVYLDYLAQEIAAKAPLFKHYTVEQLHLGGGTPTFLTAEQMTRLISMLNNAFTFSNNAQRGIEIDPRSLAPNMMEHLHELGFNRVSFGVQDFNDAVQTAVNRPQQLDEVLAILTEARTLGFKSINMDMIYGLPFQSAESYRQTIEQLIALSPDRVSVFNYAHLPDRFAAQRKLKEADMPSAGEKLEIFKQTLEQMTTAGYQFIGMDHFAKTDDELAIAQNEGHLHRNFQGYTTHGDCDLLGLGVSSISQIGHMILQNEKDLKPYYQALEDKQCAITKGITLSADDEIRAAVIKQLICHFELDKNVFEQRFDINFDEYFAQALTALEPLAADGLVELSNHTIKVTSSGNLFIRIICMCFDAYLQNQIKTTRFSRVI
;
A
#
# COMPACT_ATOMS: atom_id res chain seq x y z
N MET A 1 22.64 0.34 6.91
CA MET A 1 21.75 -0.08 8.02
C MET A 1 21.06 1.17 8.53
N ILE A 2 19.76 1.28 8.31
CA ILE A 2 18.97 2.42 8.78
C ILE A 2 18.91 2.34 10.31
N ASN A 3 19.40 3.39 10.97
CA ASN A 3 19.36 3.47 12.41
C ASN A 3 17.91 3.56 12.88
N LEU A 4 17.63 2.91 14.01
CA LEU A 4 16.29 2.89 14.60
C LEU A 4 15.76 4.31 14.82
N PRO A 5 14.45 4.53 14.61
CA PRO A 5 13.88 5.82 14.91
C PRO A 5 14.11 6.22 16.36
N ILE A 6 14.58 7.45 16.60
CA ILE A 6 14.75 7.99 17.95
C ILE A 6 13.47 8.73 18.33
N TRP A 7 12.90 8.36 19.46
CA TRP A 7 11.66 8.92 19.97
C TRP A 7 11.84 10.27 20.66
N ASN A 8 10.98 11.26 20.36
CA ASN A 8 10.98 12.57 21.02
C ASN A 8 9.56 13.16 21.10
N ASP A 9 8.98 13.21 22.31
CA ASP A 9 7.61 13.66 22.56
C ASP A 9 7.36 15.11 22.12
N SER A 10 8.34 15.99 22.26
CA SER A 10 8.22 17.40 21.88
C SER A 10 8.09 17.55 20.36
N LEU A 11 8.92 16.83 19.60
CA LEU A 11 8.86 16.84 18.14
C LEU A 11 7.57 16.20 17.64
N ILE A 12 7.14 15.10 18.26
CA ILE A 12 5.89 14.43 17.91
C ILE A 12 4.70 15.37 18.12
N SER A 13 4.63 16.07 19.25
CA SER A 13 3.57 17.04 19.49
C SER A 13 3.61 18.21 18.50
N LYS A 14 4.80 18.71 18.15
CA LYS A 14 4.99 19.80 17.19
C LYS A 14 4.51 19.44 15.79
N TYR A 15 4.76 18.21 15.38
CA TYR A 15 4.55 17.72 14.02
C TYR A 15 3.35 16.77 13.86
N ASN A 16 2.49 16.70 14.87
CA ASN A 16 1.21 16.01 14.79
C ASN A 16 0.24 16.79 13.88
N ILE A 17 0.46 16.76 12.57
CA ILE A 17 -0.36 17.42 11.55
C ILE A 17 -0.97 16.39 10.60
N SER A 18 -1.95 16.81 9.80
CA SER A 18 -2.52 15.95 8.75
C SER A 18 -1.80 16.16 7.41
N GLY A 19 -1.63 15.09 6.64
CA GLY A 19 -0.92 15.14 5.37
C GLY A 19 -1.19 13.91 4.50
N PRO A 20 -0.78 13.96 3.23
CA PRO A 20 -0.92 12.84 2.30
C PRO A 20 -0.05 11.65 2.73
N ARG A 21 -0.49 10.45 2.34
CA ARG A 21 0.23 9.20 2.60
C ARG A 21 1.39 8.94 1.64
N TYR A 22 1.48 9.71 0.55
CA TYR A 22 2.40 9.50 -0.57
C TYR A 22 2.45 8.04 -1.05
N THR A 23 1.27 7.43 -1.20
CA THR A 23 1.11 6.15 -1.92
C THR A 23 1.59 6.28 -3.38
N SER A 24 1.42 7.48 -3.94
CA SER A 24 2.02 7.96 -5.18
C SER A 24 2.28 9.46 -5.06
N TYR A 25 3.09 10.00 -5.96
CA TYR A 25 3.12 11.42 -6.26
C TYR A 25 2.95 11.61 -7.79
N PRO A 26 2.07 12.52 -8.23
CA PRO A 26 1.04 13.21 -7.45
C PRO A 26 0.08 12.24 -6.77
N THR A 27 -0.66 12.72 -5.77
CA THR A 27 -1.59 11.88 -5.02
C THR A 27 -2.84 11.57 -5.85
N ALA A 28 -3.60 10.54 -5.47
CA ALA A 28 -4.87 10.20 -6.14
C ALA A 28 -5.94 11.32 -6.07
N LEU A 29 -5.70 12.39 -5.29
CA LEU A 29 -6.54 13.59 -5.26
C LEU A 29 -6.30 14.52 -6.45
N SER A 30 -5.15 14.41 -7.11
CA SER A 30 -4.81 15.17 -8.33
C SER A 30 -5.36 14.54 -9.61
N LEU A 31 -6.11 13.43 -9.52
CA LEU A 31 -6.66 12.76 -10.71
C LEU A 31 -7.92 13.48 -11.20
N GLU A 32 -7.87 13.90 -12.47
CA GLU A 32 -8.92 14.65 -13.14
C GLU A 32 -9.75 13.74 -14.06
N PRO A 33 -11.05 14.03 -14.28
CA PRO A 33 -11.87 13.26 -15.22
C PRO A 33 -11.45 13.47 -16.69
N GLY A 34 -11.90 12.59 -17.57
CA GLY A 34 -11.76 12.76 -19.02
C GLY A 34 -10.72 11.86 -19.69
N TYR A 35 -10.07 10.99 -18.91
CA TYR A 35 -9.15 9.98 -19.41
C TYR A 35 -9.89 8.75 -19.91
N SER A 36 -9.27 8.04 -20.85
CA SER A 36 -9.87 6.94 -21.62
C SER A 36 -8.82 5.89 -22.03
N GLN A 37 -9.22 4.93 -22.86
CA GLN A 37 -8.32 3.89 -23.35
C GLN A 37 -7.24 4.42 -24.31
N SER A 38 -7.49 5.52 -25.04
CA SER A 38 -6.46 6.11 -25.89
C SER A 38 -5.30 6.69 -25.08
N ASP A 39 -5.59 7.21 -23.89
CA ASP A 39 -4.58 7.74 -22.97
C ASP A 39 -3.72 6.60 -22.42
N LEU A 40 -4.34 5.45 -22.09
CA LEU A 40 -3.62 4.22 -21.75
C LEU A 40 -2.68 3.79 -22.89
N GLN A 41 -3.14 3.80 -24.15
CA GLN A 41 -2.30 3.45 -25.31
C GLN A 41 -1.13 4.42 -25.50
N ALA A 42 -1.37 5.72 -25.31
CA ALA A 42 -0.33 6.73 -25.34
C ALA A 42 0.71 6.52 -24.23
N ALA A 43 0.25 6.23 -23.01
CA ALA A 43 1.11 5.91 -21.87
C ALA A 43 2.00 4.70 -22.12
N ILE A 44 1.43 3.60 -22.65
CA ILE A 44 2.18 2.39 -23.01
C ILE A 44 3.22 2.69 -24.09
N THR A 45 2.83 3.44 -25.12
CA THR A 45 3.74 3.80 -26.23
C THR A 45 4.92 4.65 -25.74
N GLY A 46 4.67 5.57 -24.82
CA GLY A 46 5.69 6.44 -24.22
C GLY A 46 6.51 5.78 -23.10
N SER A 47 6.08 4.62 -22.58
CA SER A 47 6.81 3.94 -21.52
C SER A 47 8.10 3.31 -22.03
N ASN A 48 9.17 3.47 -21.25
CA ASN A 48 10.46 2.81 -21.45
C ASN A 48 10.51 1.40 -20.84
N SER A 49 9.51 1.00 -20.05
CA SER A 49 9.44 -0.33 -19.45
C SER A 49 8.76 -1.34 -20.37
N ARG A 50 9.20 -2.59 -20.31
CA ARG A 50 8.52 -3.75 -20.92
C ARG A 50 8.27 -4.86 -19.90
N THR A 51 8.30 -4.50 -18.61
CA THR A 51 7.93 -5.37 -17.49
C THR A 51 6.66 -4.82 -16.84
N LEU A 52 5.80 -5.73 -16.37
CA LEU A 52 4.46 -5.38 -15.90
C LEU A 52 4.21 -5.95 -14.51
N SER A 53 3.70 -5.10 -13.63
CA SER A 53 3.01 -5.48 -12.41
C SER A 53 1.50 -5.42 -12.66
N LEU A 54 0.81 -6.53 -12.46
CA LEU A 54 -0.65 -6.60 -12.50
C LEU A 54 -1.21 -6.44 -11.09
N TYR A 55 -2.15 -5.51 -10.93
CA TYR A 55 -2.99 -5.42 -9.75
C TYR A 55 -4.44 -5.71 -10.13
N ILE A 56 -5.06 -6.67 -9.46
CA ILE A 56 -6.47 -6.99 -9.65
C ILE A 56 -7.22 -6.69 -8.37
N HIS A 57 -8.24 -5.84 -8.45
CA HIS A 57 -9.07 -5.50 -7.31
C HIS A 57 -10.26 -6.45 -7.22
N ILE A 58 -10.39 -7.20 -6.13
CA ILE A 58 -11.58 -8.02 -5.82
C ILE A 58 -12.36 -7.32 -4.70
N PRO A 59 -13.50 -6.67 -5.00
CA PRO A 59 -14.11 -5.73 -4.06
C PRO A 59 -14.93 -6.43 -2.96
N PHE A 60 -15.20 -7.73 -3.04
CA PHE A 60 -16.20 -8.37 -2.18
C PHE A 60 -15.63 -8.77 -0.81
N CYS A 61 -16.44 -8.62 0.25
CA CYS A 61 -16.17 -9.22 1.56
C CYS A 61 -17.47 -9.83 2.13
N HIS A 62 -17.34 -10.92 2.89
CA HIS A 62 -18.47 -11.54 3.59
C HIS A 62 -19.00 -10.70 4.76
N GLN A 63 -18.11 -10.01 5.46
CA GLN A 63 -18.42 -9.31 6.71
C GLN A 63 -17.91 -7.87 6.72
N LEU A 64 -18.71 -6.98 7.31
CA LEU A 64 -18.37 -5.58 7.50
C LEU A 64 -17.49 -5.38 8.73
N CYS A 65 -16.17 -5.27 8.54
CA CYS A 65 -15.29 -4.72 9.57
C CYS A 65 -15.51 -3.22 9.71
N TYR A 66 -15.72 -2.75 10.95
CA TYR A 66 -16.14 -1.36 11.20
C TYR A 66 -15.01 -0.34 11.01
N TYR A 67 -13.74 -0.74 11.15
CA TYR A 67 -12.58 0.13 10.91
C TYR A 67 -12.31 0.40 9.41
N CYS A 68 -12.76 -0.49 8.52
CA CYS A 68 -12.24 -0.61 7.16
C CYS A 68 -12.55 0.63 6.29
N GLY A 69 -11.50 1.22 5.70
CA GLY A 69 -11.57 2.32 4.73
C GLY A 69 -11.26 1.93 3.28
N CYS A 70 -11.16 0.63 2.98
CA CYS A 70 -10.88 0.12 1.64
C CYS A 70 -12.08 0.32 0.69
N ASN A 71 -11.83 0.37 -0.62
CA ASN A 71 -12.91 0.18 -1.60
C ASN A 71 -13.35 -1.28 -1.51
N LYS A 72 -14.59 -1.51 -1.06
CA LYS A 72 -15.13 -2.85 -0.83
C LYS A 72 -16.65 -2.86 -0.84
N ILE A 73 -17.21 -4.03 -1.06
CA ILE A 73 -18.64 -4.30 -1.19
C ILE A 73 -18.98 -5.49 -0.29
N ILE A 74 -19.79 -5.24 0.73
CA ILE A 74 -20.25 -6.32 1.62
C ILE A 74 -21.41 -7.05 0.97
N THR A 75 -21.27 -8.36 0.81
CA THR A 75 -22.35 -9.18 0.25
C THR A 75 -22.23 -10.64 0.69
N ARG A 76 -23.37 -11.33 0.75
CA ARG A 76 -23.46 -12.78 0.97
C ARG A 76 -23.76 -13.54 -0.32
N HIS A 77 -23.93 -12.84 -1.44
CA HIS A 77 -24.31 -13.45 -2.71
C HIS A 77 -23.05 -13.79 -3.51
N GLN A 78 -22.63 -15.05 -3.45
CA GLN A 78 -21.45 -15.54 -4.18
C GLN A 78 -21.56 -15.31 -5.70
N SER A 79 -22.77 -15.39 -6.26
CA SER A 79 -23.03 -15.15 -7.68
C SER A 79 -22.64 -13.76 -8.18
N LYS A 80 -22.46 -12.77 -7.29
CA LYS A 80 -21.93 -11.46 -7.68
C LYS A 80 -20.48 -11.52 -8.12
N ALA A 81 -19.71 -12.49 -7.62
CA ALA A 81 -18.34 -12.72 -8.07
C ALA A 81 -18.31 -13.25 -9.50
N ASP A 82 -19.24 -14.14 -9.91
CA ASP A 82 -19.30 -14.63 -11.28
C ASP A 82 -19.58 -13.49 -12.27
N VAL A 83 -20.58 -12.66 -11.96
CA VAL A 83 -20.89 -11.47 -12.76
C VAL A 83 -19.68 -10.54 -12.84
N TYR A 84 -18.99 -10.30 -11.72
CA TYR A 84 -17.79 -9.48 -11.71
C TYR A 84 -16.67 -10.05 -12.58
N LEU A 85 -16.44 -11.35 -12.52
CA LEU A 85 -15.44 -12.03 -13.33
C LEU A 85 -15.80 -12.00 -14.83
N ASP A 86 -17.09 -11.97 -15.19
CA ASP A 86 -17.53 -11.77 -16.57
C ASP A 86 -17.10 -10.38 -17.10
N TYR A 87 -17.32 -9.31 -16.33
CA TYR A 87 -16.86 -7.97 -16.71
C TYR A 87 -15.33 -7.83 -16.66
N LEU A 88 -14.67 -8.45 -15.69
CA LEU A 88 -13.21 -8.46 -15.62
C LEU A 88 -12.61 -9.17 -16.83
N ALA A 89 -13.24 -10.25 -17.32
CA ALA A 89 -12.83 -10.92 -18.55
C ALA A 89 -12.91 -9.98 -19.77
N GLN A 90 -13.98 -9.17 -19.87
CA GLN A 90 -14.11 -8.16 -20.93
C GLN A 90 -13.01 -7.10 -20.83
N GLU A 91 -12.74 -6.60 -19.62
CA GLU A 91 -11.67 -5.63 -19.40
C GLU A 91 -10.28 -6.20 -19.77
N ILE A 92 -9.99 -7.44 -19.34
CA ILE A 92 -8.75 -8.15 -19.68
C ILE A 92 -8.64 -8.29 -21.20
N ALA A 93 -9.71 -8.72 -21.89
CA ALA A 93 -9.70 -8.86 -23.34
C ALA A 93 -9.46 -7.53 -24.07
N ALA A 94 -9.96 -6.42 -23.53
CA ALA A 94 -9.77 -5.09 -24.11
C ALA A 94 -8.36 -4.51 -23.86
N LYS A 95 -7.77 -4.77 -22.68
CA LYS A 95 -6.50 -4.17 -22.27
C LYS A 95 -5.27 -5.03 -22.60
N ALA A 96 -5.35 -6.35 -22.40
CA ALA A 96 -4.19 -7.25 -22.54
C ALA A 96 -3.48 -7.18 -23.91
N PRO A 97 -4.18 -7.04 -25.07
CA PRO A 97 -3.51 -6.92 -26.37
C PRO A 97 -2.57 -5.71 -26.48
N LEU A 98 -2.81 -4.65 -25.69
CA LEU A 98 -1.95 -3.47 -25.63
C LEU A 98 -0.59 -3.76 -24.97
N PHE A 99 -0.52 -4.81 -24.16
CA PHE A 99 0.66 -5.25 -23.42
C PHE A 99 1.33 -6.49 -24.03
N LYS A 100 1.06 -6.82 -25.31
CA LYS A 100 1.62 -8.01 -25.96
C LYS A 100 3.15 -8.10 -25.98
N HIS A 101 3.84 -6.98 -25.77
CA HIS A 101 5.32 -6.90 -25.71
C HIS A 101 5.86 -6.81 -24.28
N TYR A 102 4.98 -6.87 -23.27
CA TYR A 102 5.36 -6.85 -21.87
C TYR A 102 5.50 -8.27 -21.32
N THR A 103 6.34 -8.40 -20.30
CA THR A 103 6.42 -9.60 -19.46
C THR A 103 5.92 -9.26 -18.07
N VAL A 104 4.98 -10.05 -17.53
CA VAL A 104 4.47 -9.88 -16.18
C VAL A 104 5.46 -10.45 -15.17
N GLU A 105 5.98 -9.58 -14.31
CA GLU A 105 6.90 -9.93 -13.22
C GLU A 105 6.17 -10.00 -11.88
N GLN A 106 5.08 -9.26 -11.72
CA GLN A 106 4.31 -9.24 -10.49
C GLN A 106 2.81 -9.36 -10.77
N LEU A 107 2.10 -10.13 -9.96
CA LEU A 107 0.65 -10.15 -9.86
C LEU A 107 0.27 -10.00 -8.39
N HIS A 108 -0.62 -9.06 -8.09
CA HIS A 108 -1.18 -8.89 -6.76
C HIS A 108 -2.71 -8.86 -6.83
N LEU A 109 -3.36 -9.77 -6.10
CA LEU A 109 -4.80 -9.69 -5.85
C LEU A 109 -5.02 -9.00 -4.50
N GLY A 110 -5.75 -7.89 -4.51
CA GLY A 110 -6.11 -7.16 -3.29
C GLY A 110 -7.53 -6.60 -3.32
N GLY A 111 -7.87 -5.74 -2.36
CA GLY A 111 -9.08 -4.93 -2.39
C GLY A 111 -9.99 -5.10 -1.18
N GLY A 112 -11.12 -5.78 -1.39
CA GLY A 112 -11.98 -6.23 -0.31
C GLY A 112 -11.40 -7.51 0.31
N THR A 113 -11.70 -8.65 -0.31
CA THR A 113 -11.17 -9.96 0.11
C THR A 113 -11.04 -10.84 -1.14
N PRO A 114 -9.85 -10.96 -1.74
CA PRO A 114 -9.61 -11.85 -2.88
C PRO A 114 -10.08 -13.29 -2.66
N THR A 115 -9.88 -13.82 -1.45
CA THR A 115 -10.35 -15.15 -1.04
C THR A 115 -11.86 -15.24 -0.77
N PHE A 116 -12.63 -14.19 -1.10
CA PHE A 116 -14.07 -14.31 -1.29
C PHE A 116 -14.37 -15.21 -2.50
N LEU A 117 -13.51 -15.22 -3.52
CA LEU A 117 -13.67 -16.10 -4.67
C LEU A 117 -13.57 -17.57 -4.24
N THR A 118 -14.45 -18.40 -4.77
CA THR A 118 -14.32 -19.87 -4.63
C THR A 118 -13.09 -20.37 -5.37
N ALA A 119 -12.67 -21.61 -5.11
CA ALA A 119 -11.55 -22.24 -5.82
C ALA A 119 -11.77 -22.22 -7.35
N GLU A 120 -12.99 -22.55 -7.80
CA GLU A 120 -13.37 -22.51 -9.22
C GLU A 120 -13.27 -21.10 -9.81
N GLN A 121 -13.74 -20.09 -9.08
CA GLN A 121 -13.67 -18.68 -9.48
C GLN A 121 -12.23 -18.16 -9.51
N MET A 122 -11.39 -18.58 -8.56
CA MET A 122 -9.96 -18.26 -8.53
C MET A 122 -9.22 -18.90 -9.70
N THR A 123 -9.45 -20.19 -9.96
CA THR A 123 -8.93 -20.91 -11.14
C THR A 123 -9.33 -20.19 -12.42
N ARG A 124 -10.61 -19.80 -12.54
CA ARG A 124 -11.11 -19.05 -13.68
C ARG A 124 -10.34 -17.74 -13.87
N LEU A 125 -10.17 -16.94 -12.82
CA LEU A 125 -9.42 -15.67 -12.87
C LEU A 125 -7.98 -15.88 -13.33
N ILE A 126 -7.25 -16.78 -12.67
CA ILE A 126 -5.84 -17.02 -12.98
C ILE A 126 -5.66 -17.59 -14.39
N SER A 127 -6.56 -18.46 -14.83
CA SER A 127 -6.56 -18.98 -16.20
C SER A 127 -6.77 -17.86 -17.23
N MET A 128 -7.70 -16.93 -16.98
CA MET A 128 -7.90 -15.77 -17.86
C MET A 128 -6.65 -14.90 -17.95
N LEU A 129 -5.97 -14.64 -16.82
CA LEU A 129 -4.75 -13.84 -16.80
C LEU A 129 -3.59 -14.54 -17.49
N ASN A 130 -3.35 -15.83 -17.22
CA ASN A 130 -2.29 -16.62 -17.86
C ASN A 130 -2.49 -16.73 -19.38
N ASN A 131 -3.73 -16.78 -19.86
CA ASN A 131 -4.03 -16.83 -21.29
C ASN A 131 -3.86 -15.46 -21.98
N ALA A 132 -4.08 -14.37 -21.23
CA ALA A 132 -4.07 -13.02 -21.79
C ALA A 132 -2.69 -12.33 -21.72
N PHE A 133 -1.86 -12.69 -20.74
CA PHE A 133 -0.57 -12.05 -20.49
C PHE A 133 0.59 -13.07 -20.46
N THR A 134 1.76 -12.63 -20.91
CA THR A 134 2.99 -13.41 -20.81
C THR A 134 3.60 -13.24 -19.43
N PHE A 135 3.59 -14.27 -18.59
CA PHE A 135 4.24 -14.24 -17.28
C PHE A 135 5.70 -14.68 -17.35
N SER A 136 6.56 -14.03 -16.56
CA SER A 136 7.90 -14.55 -16.29
C SER A 136 7.81 -15.84 -15.47
N ASN A 137 8.80 -16.74 -15.64
CA ASN A 137 8.85 -18.00 -14.90
C ASN A 137 8.97 -17.80 -13.38
N ASN A 138 9.51 -16.65 -12.95
CA ASN A 138 9.74 -16.32 -11.55
C ASN A 138 8.79 -15.23 -11.05
N ALA A 139 7.64 -15.04 -11.71
CA ALA A 139 6.71 -13.98 -11.36
C ALA A 139 6.30 -14.05 -9.87
N GLN A 140 6.36 -12.91 -9.19
CA GLN A 140 5.86 -12.80 -7.83
C GLN A 140 4.33 -12.71 -7.87
N ARG A 141 3.66 -13.69 -7.26
CA ARG A 141 2.21 -13.79 -7.23
C ARG A 141 1.72 -13.68 -5.79
N GLY A 142 1.25 -12.50 -5.43
CA GLY A 142 0.75 -12.13 -4.12
C GLY A 142 -0.78 -12.08 -4.04
N ILE A 143 -1.31 -12.41 -2.88
CA ILE A 143 -2.74 -12.33 -2.57
C ILE A 143 -2.97 -11.89 -1.12
N GLU A 144 -3.95 -11.01 -0.92
CA GLU A 144 -4.50 -10.66 0.39
C GLU A 144 -5.55 -11.69 0.84
N ILE A 145 -5.47 -12.13 2.10
CA ILE A 145 -6.29 -13.19 2.68
C ILE A 145 -6.96 -12.68 3.96
N ASP A 146 -8.28 -12.88 4.05
CA ASP A 146 -9.01 -12.83 5.33
C ASP A 146 -9.00 -14.24 5.95
N PRO A 147 -8.27 -14.47 7.06
CA PRO A 147 -8.09 -15.81 7.61
C PRO A 147 -9.40 -16.42 8.13
N ARG A 148 -10.43 -15.61 8.39
CA ARG A 148 -11.71 -16.05 8.97
C ARG A 148 -12.65 -16.77 8.00
N SER A 149 -12.45 -16.53 6.70
CA SER A 149 -13.38 -16.98 5.65
C SER A 149 -12.69 -17.81 4.59
N LEU A 150 -11.54 -18.40 4.92
CA LEU A 150 -10.79 -19.21 3.99
C LEU A 150 -11.50 -20.55 3.79
N ALA A 151 -11.84 -20.87 2.55
CA ALA A 151 -12.43 -22.16 2.22
C ALA A 151 -11.43 -23.31 2.47
N PRO A 152 -11.89 -24.53 2.78
CA PRO A 152 -11.03 -25.69 2.90
C PRO A 152 -10.11 -25.87 1.68
N ASN A 153 -8.85 -26.23 1.91
CA ASN A 153 -7.79 -26.45 0.90
C ASN A 153 -7.51 -25.25 -0.01
N MET A 154 -7.99 -24.04 0.32
CA MET A 154 -7.76 -22.87 -0.51
C MET A 154 -6.26 -22.50 -0.56
N MET A 155 -5.49 -22.69 0.51
CA MET A 155 -4.04 -22.41 0.48
C MET A 155 -3.31 -23.33 -0.49
N GLU A 156 -3.59 -24.63 -0.45
CA GLU A 156 -3.06 -25.61 -1.41
C GLU A 156 -3.44 -25.22 -2.84
N HIS A 157 -4.70 -24.87 -3.06
CA HIS A 157 -5.19 -24.46 -4.36
C HIS A 157 -4.53 -23.17 -4.88
N LEU A 158 -4.30 -22.18 -4.01
CA LEU A 158 -3.56 -20.96 -4.36
C LEU A 158 -2.11 -21.30 -4.75
N HIS A 159 -1.46 -22.18 -4.00
CA HIS A 159 -0.10 -22.63 -4.34
C HIS A 159 -0.07 -23.34 -5.72
N GLU A 160 -1.04 -24.20 -6.03
CA GLU A 160 -1.18 -24.85 -7.35
C GLU A 160 -1.37 -23.85 -8.49
N LEU A 161 -2.07 -22.73 -8.24
CA LEU A 161 -2.24 -21.63 -9.19
C LEU A 161 -1.00 -20.72 -9.31
N GLY A 162 0.07 -21.05 -8.59
CA GLY A 162 1.38 -20.40 -8.63
C GLY A 162 1.51 -19.20 -7.67
N PHE A 163 0.55 -18.97 -6.76
CA PHE A 163 0.76 -17.98 -5.71
C PHE A 163 1.93 -18.39 -4.82
N ASN A 164 2.81 -17.43 -4.55
CA ASN A 164 4.04 -17.66 -3.79
C ASN A 164 4.25 -16.62 -2.68
N ARG A 165 3.33 -15.66 -2.53
CA ARG A 165 3.29 -14.68 -1.43
C ARG A 165 1.87 -14.48 -0.92
N VAL A 166 1.74 -14.21 0.37
CA VAL A 166 0.45 -13.97 1.03
C VAL A 166 0.54 -12.83 2.04
N SER A 167 -0.55 -12.08 2.15
CA SER A 167 -0.75 -11.08 3.20
C SER A 167 -2.02 -11.43 4.00
N PHE A 168 -1.89 -11.61 5.32
CA PHE A 168 -3.01 -11.93 6.19
C PHE A 168 -3.51 -10.68 6.93
N GLY A 169 -4.80 -10.38 6.77
CA GLY A 169 -5.46 -9.33 7.56
C GLY A 169 -5.74 -9.79 8.98
N VAL A 170 -4.87 -9.49 9.95
CA VAL A 170 -5.01 -9.96 11.35
C VAL A 170 -5.59 -8.87 12.24
N GLN A 171 -5.07 -7.66 12.15
CA GLN A 171 -5.48 -6.42 12.82
C GLN A 171 -5.19 -6.38 14.31
N ASP A 172 -5.74 -7.33 15.08
CA ASP A 172 -5.51 -7.48 16.52
C ASP A 172 -5.90 -8.91 16.98
N PHE A 173 -5.24 -9.42 18.02
CA PHE A 173 -5.57 -10.70 18.67
C PHE A 173 -6.46 -10.52 19.90
N ASN A 174 -6.65 -9.30 20.39
CA ASN A 174 -7.46 -9.03 21.57
C ASN A 174 -8.97 -9.15 21.27
N ASP A 175 -9.67 -10.05 21.99
CA ASP A 175 -11.09 -10.34 21.80
C ASP A 175 -12.01 -9.12 21.95
N ALA A 176 -11.68 -8.20 22.88
CA ALA A 176 -12.49 -6.99 23.09
C ALA A 176 -12.37 -6.04 21.89
N VAL A 177 -11.15 -5.87 21.38
CA VAL A 177 -10.89 -5.08 20.15
C VAL A 177 -11.59 -5.71 18.96
N GLN A 178 -11.42 -7.02 18.76
CA GLN A 178 -12.05 -7.77 17.67
C GLN A 178 -13.58 -7.65 17.69
N THR A 179 -14.19 -7.80 18.86
CA THR A 179 -15.63 -7.64 19.06
C THR A 179 -16.08 -6.23 18.70
N ALA A 180 -15.37 -5.21 19.20
CA ALA A 180 -15.69 -3.81 18.96
C ALA A 180 -15.66 -3.44 17.47
N VAL A 181 -14.75 -4.03 16.71
CA VAL A 181 -14.60 -3.76 15.27
C VAL A 181 -15.33 -4.74 14.36
N ASN A 182 -16.11 -5.66 14.95
CA ASN A 182 -16.86 -6.71 14.25
C ASN A 182 -15.94 -7.60 13.38
N ARG A 183 -14.84 -8.06 13.97
CA ARG A 183 -13.86 -8.96 13.36
C ARG A 183 -13.40 -10.07 14.32
N PRO A 184 -14.29 -10.95 14.82
CA PRO A 184 -13.88 -12.09 15.63
C PRO A 184 -13.05 -13.07 14.81
N GLN A 185 -11.92 -13.53 15.36
CA GLN A 185 -11.01 -14.52 14.80
C GLN A 185 -10.22 -15.19 15.93
N GLN A 186 -9.98 -16.49 15.83
CA GLN A 186 -9.22 -17.21 16.84
C GLN A 186 -7.73 -17.23 16.46
N LEU A 187 -6.84 -17.02 17.43
CA LEU A 187 -5.40 -17.06 17.21
C LEU A 187 -4.94 -18.42 16.64
N ASP A 188 -5.53 -19.51 17.13
CA ASP A 188 -5.21 -20.87 16.68
C ASP A 188 -5.55 -21.09 15.19
N GLU A 189 -6.62 -20.46 14.69
CA GLU A 189 -6.97 -20.52 13.26
C GLU A 189 -5.94 -19.75 12.41
N VAL A 190 -5.50 -18.59 12.88
CA VAL A 190 -4.44 -17.81 12.21
C VAL A 190 -3.13 -18.58 12.19
N LEU A 191 -2.76 -19.23 13.31
CA LEU A 191 -1.57 -20.05 13.41
C LEU A 191 -1.63 -21.27 12.48
N ALA A 192 -2.78 -21.93 12.37
CA ALA A 192 -2.98 -23.06 11.47
C ALA A 192 -2.73 -22.66 10.00
N ILE A 193 -3.35 -21.56 9.55
CA ILE A 193 -3.20 -21.06 8.17
C ILE A 193 -1.76 -20.60 7.91
N LEU A 194 -1.11 -19.94 8.87
CA LEU A 194 0.30 -19.56 8.77
C LEU A 194 1.22 -20.77 8.63
N THR A 195 0.97 -21.82 9.40
CA THR A 195 1.74 -23.07 9.37
C THR A 195 1.57 -23.78 8.04
N GLU A 196 0.34 -23.81 7.52
CA GLU A 196 0.01 -24.34 6.19
C GLU A 196 0.75 -23.56 5.09
N ALA A 197 0.69 -22.22 5.12
CA ALA A 197 1.40 -21.35 4.18
C ALA A 197 2.91 -21.65 4.15
N ARG A 198 3.55 -21.80 5.32
CA ARG A 198 4.97 -22.16 5.40
C ARG A 198 5.26 -23.55 4.85
N THR A 199 4.40 -24.52 5.16
CA THR A 199 4.55 -25.90 4.70
C THR A 199 4.46 -26.00 3.18
N LEU A 200 3.59 -25.20 2.57
CA LEU A 200 3.45 -25.06 1.12
C LEU A 200 4.58 -24.23 0.48
N GLY A 201 5.48 -23.62 1.26
CA GLY A 201 6.63 -22.88 0.75
C GLY A 201 6.32 -21.44 0.32
N PHE A 202 5.20 -20.85 0.77
CA PHE A 202 4.97 -19.41 0.61
C PHE A 202 6.09 -18.61 1.27
N LYS A 203 6.53 -17.54 0.59
CA LYS A 203 7.61 -16.66 1.05
C LYS A 203 7.07 -15.26 1.37
N SER A 204 7.82 -14.53 2.20
CA SER A 204 7.51 -13.15 2.59
C SER A 204 6.07 -13.01 3.10
N ILE A 205 5.67 -13.91 3.99
CA ILE A 205 4.34 -13.90 4.58
C ILE A 205 4.17 -12.61 5.40
N ASN A 206 3.24 -11.76 4.97
CA ASN A 206 2.91 -10.52 5.66
C ASN A 206 1.72 -10.69 6.62
N MET A 207 1.75 -9.98 7.74
CA MET A 207 0.60 -9.80 8.63
C MET A 207 0.28 -8.31 8.78
N ASP A 208 -0.96 -7.95 8.45
CA ASP A 208 -1.48 -6.60 8.66
C ASP A 208 -2.05 -6.47 10.07
N MET A 209 -1.58 -5.46 10.78
CA MET A 209 -1.97 -5.09 12.14
C MET A 209 -2.46 -3.64 12.14
N ILE A 210 -3.31 -3.28 13.10
CA ILE A 210 -3.81 -1.90 13.23
C ILE A 210 -3.67 -1.45 14.68
N TYR A 211 -3.10 -0.26 14.89
CA TYR A 211 -3.12 0.42 16.18
C TYR A 211 -4.04 1.65 16.16
N GLY A 212 -4.59 2.01 17.31
CA GLY A 212 -5.60 3.06 17.45
C GLY A 212 -7.06 2.61 17.38
N LEU A 213 -7.33 1.29 17.44
CA LEU A 213 -8.69 0.75 17.49
C LEU A 213 -9.29 0.84 18.91
N PRO A 214 -10.62 0.76 19.05
CA PRO A 214 -11.26 0.77 20.37
C PRO A 214 -10.74 -0.32 21.31
N PHE A 215 -10.63 0.01 22.60
CA PHE A 215 -10.13 -0.83 23.70
C PHE A 215 -8.65 -1.22 23.61
N GLN A 216 -7.89 -0.69 22.65
CA GLN A 216 -6.44 -0.82 22.68
C GLN A 216 -5.84 0.12 23.72
N SER A 217 -4.83 -0.39 24.42
CA SER A 217 -3.94 0.34 25.31
C SER A 217 -2.49 -0.07 25.01
N ALA A 218 -1.52 0.66 25.56
CA ALA A 218 -0.11 0.28 25.44
C ALA A 218 0.11 -1.17 25.91
N GLU A 219 -0.42 -1.54 27.07
CA GLU A 219 -0.26 -2.89 27.63
C GLU A 219 -0.96 -3.96 26.80
N SER A 220 -2.20 -3.74 26.39
CA SER A 220 -2.93 -4.74 25.59
C SER A 220 -2.28 -4.94 24.22
N TYR A 221 -1.78 -3.87 23.59
CA TYR A 221 -1.15 -3.97 22.29
C TYR A 221 0.26 -4.56 22.36
N ARG A 222 0.99 -4.33 23.47
CA ARG A 222 2.25 -5.01 23.78
C ARG A 222 2.07 -6.53 23.72
N GLN A 223 1.03 -7.06 24.37
CA GLN A 223 0.68 -8.48 24.32
C GLN A 223 0.33 -8.95 22.89
N THR A 224 -0.42 -8.15 22.13
CA THR A 224 -0.72 -8.45 20.71
C THR A 224 0.56 -8.54 19.87
N ILE A 225 1.54 -7.67 20.10
CA ILE A 225 2.84 -7.72 19.40
C ILE A 225 3.71 -8.89 19.87
N GLU A 226 3.69 -9.26 21.14
CA GLU A 226 4.36 -10.49 21.63
C GLU A 226 3.83 -11.73 20.91
N GLN A 227 2.50 -11.85 20.78
CA GLN A 227 1.86 -12.94 20.04
C GLN A 227 2.25 -12.92 18.56
N LEU A 228 2.27 -11.74 17.92
CA LEU A 228 2.69 -11.57 16.54
C LEU A 228 4.14 -12.02 16.31
N ILE A 229 5.05 -11.61 17.19
CA ILE A 229 6.47 -12.00 17.14
C ILE A 229 6.61 -13.50 17.30
N ALA A 230 5.85 -14.13 18.20
CA ALA A 230 5.84 -15.58 18.38
C ALA A 230 5.37 -16.32 17.11
N LEU A 231 4.45 -15.74 16.34
CA LEU A 231 4.06 -16.26 15.03
C LEU A 231 5.19 -16.13 14.00
N SER A 232 6.11 -15.18 14.15
CA SER A 232 7.29 -14.94 13.30
C SER A 232 7.00 -14.73 11.80
N PRO A 233 6.01 -13.89 11.41
CA PRO A 233 5.78 -13.59 9.99
C PRO A 233 7.05 -12.97 9.36
N ASP A 234 7.20 -13.03 8.05
CA ASP A 234 8.40 -12.48 7.40
C ASP A 234 8.32 -10.95 7.29
N ARG A 235 7.09 -10.44 7.18
CA ARG A 235 6.77 -9.02 7.12
C ARG A 235 5.61 -8.68 8.03
N VAL A 236 5.59 -7.45 8.51
CA VAL A 236 4.49 -6.90 9.30
C VAL A 236 4.19 -5.49 8.83
N SER A 237 2.91 -5.20 8.63
CA SER A 237 2.42 -3.84 8.39
C SER A 237 1.57 -3.39 9.57
N VAL A 238 2.01 -2.39 10.33
CA VAL A 238 1.32 -1.89 11.53
C VAL A 238 0.70 -0.52 11.26
N PHE A 239 -0.54 -0.52 10.77
CA PHE A 239 -1.20 0.69 10.30
C PHE A 239 -1.78 1.53 11.43
N ASN A 240 -1.57 2.85 11.34
CA ASN A 240 -2.31 3.81 12.14
C ASN A 240 -3.79 3.84 11.70
N TYR A 241 -4.70 3.58 12.65
CA TYR A 241 -6.12 3.67 12.39
C TYR A 241 -6.55 5.09 12.00
N ALA A 242 -7.09 5.22 10.78
CA ALA A 242 -7.66 6.46 10.26
C ALA A 242 -9.18 6.49 10.48
N HIS A 243 -9.63 7.25 11.47
CA HIS A 243 -11.04 7.47 11.78
C HIS A 243 -11.61 8.67 10.98
N LEU A 244 -12.42 8.37 9.96
CA LEU A 244 -13.09 9.32 9.08
C LEU A 244 -14.56 8.88 8.83
N PRO A 245 -15.42 8.87 9.87
CA PRO A 245 -16.79 8.33 9.81
C PRO A 245 -17.74 9.08 8.87
N ASP A 246 -17.40 10.32 8.49
CA ASP A 246 -18.09 11.08 7.45
C ASP A 246 -17.93 10.41 6.08
N ARG A 247 -16.75 9.87 5.80
CA ARG A 247 -16.40 9.21 4.55
C ARG A 247 -16.68 7.70 4.59
N PHE A 248 -16.44 7.06 5.73
CA PHE A 248 -16.60 5.62 5.91
C PHE A 248 -17.70 5.32 6.93
N ALA A 249 -18.94 5.20 6.46
CA ALA A 249 -20.12 5.13 7.32
C ALA A 249 -20.08 4.00 8.37
N ALA A 250 -19.39 2.90 8.10
CA ALA A 250 -19.23 1.78 9.04
C ALA A 250 -18.48 2.19 10.32
N GLN A 251 -17.57 3.16 10.24
CA GLN A 251 -16.79 3.64 11.36
C GLN A 251 -17.66 4.37 12.41
N ARG A 252 -18.87 4.83 12.04
CA ARG A 252 -19.85 5.42 12.99
C ARG A 252 -20.33 4.43 14.06
N LYS A 253 -20.09 3.12 13.86
CA LYS A 253 -20.38 2.09 14.85
C LYS A 253 -19.32 2.00 15.95
N LEU A 254 -18.15 2.58 15.74
CA LEU A 254 -17.08 2.66 16.73
C LEU A 254 -17.31 3.89 17.61
N LYS A 255 -17.20 3.73 18.92
CA LYS A 255 -17.31 4.84 19.86
C LYS A 255 -15.93 5.50 19.99
N GLU A 256 -15.86 6.79 19.73
CA GLU A 256 -14.61 7.56 19.88
C GLU A 256 -14.08 7.52 21.32
N ALA A 257 -14.97 7.47 22.32
CA ALA A 257 -14.59 7.39 23.73
C ALA A 257 -13.87 6.08 24.11
N ASP A 258 -14.03 5.02 23.31
CA ASP A 258 -13.36 3.74 23.53
C ASP A 258 -11.99 3.69 22.82
N MET A 259 -11.65 4.69 22.01
CA MET A 259 -10.37 4.73 21.29
C MET A 259 -9.25 5.26 22.18
N PRO A 260 -8.00 4.76 22.01
CA PRO A 260 -6.86 5.30 22.72
C PRO A 260 -6.65 6.77 22.38
N SER A 261 -6.21 7.54 23.38
CA SER A 261 -5.83 8.93 23.19
C SER A 261 -4.66 9.08 22.22
N ALA A 262 -4.40 10.29 21.72
CA ALA A 262 -3.24 10.53 20.85
C ALA A 262 -1.91 10.13 21.53
N GLY A 263 -1.73 10.46 22.81
CA GLY A 263 -0.54 10.07 23.57
C GLY A 263 -0.41 8.55 23.74
N GLU A 264 -1.53 7.84 23.91
CA GLU A 264 -1.53 6.39 24.04
C GLU A 264 -1.25 5.68 22.71
N LYS A 265 -1.78 6.18 21.58
CA LYS A 265 -1.43 5.68 20.24
C LYS A 265 0.06 5.81 19.95
N LEU A 266 0.65 6.90 20.39
CA LEU A 266 2.08 7.15 20.27
C LEU A 266 2.89 6.15 21.10
N GLU A 267 2.51 5.93 22.36
CA GLU A 267 3.15 4.93 23.21
C GLU A 267 3.03 3.51 22.62
N ILE A 268 1.86 3.13 22.10
CA ILE A 268 1.65 1.86 21.40
C ILE A 268 2.64 1.71 20.23
N PHE A 269 2.77 2.74 19.41
CA PHE A 269 3.64 2.68 18.23
C PHE A 269 5.12 2.62 18.62
N LYS A 270 5.54 3.40 19.62
CA LYS A 270 6.91 3.34 20.19
C LYS A 270 7.25 1.94 20.68
N GLN A 271 6.38 1.35 21.52
CA GLN A 271 6.59 0.00 22.04
C GLN A 271 6.59 -1.05 20.93
N THR A 272 5.76 -0.88 19.89
CA THR A 272 5.76 -1.76 18.72
C THR A 272 7.11 -1.71 18.01
N LEU A 273 7.63 -0.51 17.75
CA LEU A 273 8.93 -0.31 17.10
C LEU A 273 10.05 -0.98 17.89
N GLU A 274 10.10 -0.78 19.22
CA GLU A 274 11.11 -1.37 20.11
C GLU A 274 11.03 -2.91 20.14
N GLN A 275 9.83 -3.47 20.28
CA GLN A 275 9.61 -4.93 20.34
C GLN A 275 9.96 -5.61 19.01
N MET A 276 9.44 -5.10 17.89
CA MET A 276 9.69 -5.66 16.55
C MET A 276 11.17 -5.61 16.21
N THR A 277 11.83 -4.50 16.51
CA THR A 277 13.27 -4.35 16.32
C THR A 277 14.07 -5.36 17.15
N THR A 278 13.74 -5.49 18.43
CA THR A 278 14.42 -6.42 19.34
C THR A 278 14.24 -7.87 18.87
N ALA A 279 13.12 -8.17 18.23
CA ALA A 279 12.83 -9.45 17.61
C ALA A 279 13.51 -9.69 16.24
N GLY A 280 14.34 -8.77 15.75
CA GLY A 280 15.11 -8.93 14.51
C GLY A 280 14.43 -8.43 13.24
N TYR A 281 13.38 -7.61 13.36
CA TYR A 281 12.76 -6.94 12.22
C TYR A 281 13.38 -5.57 11.96
N GLN A 282 13.75 -5.29 10.71
CA GLN A 282 14.10 -3.95 10.26
C GLN A 282 12.83 -3.13 10.06
N PHE A 283 12.81 -1.90 10.61
CA PHE A 283 11.81 -0.91 10.24
C PHE A 283 12.12 -0.40 8.83
N ILE A 284 11.31 -0.83 7.86
CA ILE A 284 11.46 -0.44 6.45
C ILE A 284 10.99 1.00 6.25
N GLY A 285 10.04 1.47 7.05
CA GLY A 285 9.59 2.86 7.02
C GLY A 285 8.08 2.98 6.96
N MET A 286 7.59 4.16 7.38
CA MET A 286 6.17 4.43 7.62
C MET A 286 5.57 3.42 8.59
N ASP A 287 5.02 2.33 8.08
CA ASP A 287 4.22 1.37 8.83
C ASP A 287 4.75 -0.07 8.65
N HIS A 288 5.85 -0.27 7.92
CA HIS A 288 6.30 -1.60 7.48
C HIS A 288 7.56 -2.07 8.20
N PHE A 289 7.56 -3.35 8.55
CA PHE A 289 8.67 -4.10 9.13
C PHE A 289 8.91 -5.35 8.29
N ALA A 290 10.17 -5.74 8.15
CA ALA A 290 10.54 -7.00 7.50
C ALA A 290 11.72 -7.62 8.24
N LYS A 291 11.84 -8.95 8.22
CA LYS A 291 13.06 -9.61 8.71
C LYS A 291 14.28 -9.08 7.94
N THR A 292 15.43 -9.03 8.61
CA THR A 292 16.65 -8.45 8.03
C THR A 292 17.18 -9.18 6.79
N ASP A 293 16.78 -10.45 6.60
CA ASP A 293 17.07 -11.28 5.44
C ASP A 293 15.96 -11.28 4.38
N ASP A 294 14.87 -10.54 4.57
CA ASP A 294 13.83 -10.37 3.55
C ASP A 294 14.30 -9.42 2.43
N GLU A 295 13.85 -9.69 1.21
CA GLU A 295 14.22 -8.91 0.02
C GLU A 295 13.98 -7.39 0.15
N LEU A 296 12.99 -6.92 0.92
CA LEU A 296 12.77 -5.48 1.11
C LEU A 296 13.87 -4.87 1.98
N ALA A 297 14.28 -5.57 3.04
CA ALA A 297 15.33 -5.10 3.92
C ALA A 297 16.68 -5.05 3.18
N ILE A 298 16.97 -6.10 2.40
CA ILE A 298 18.16 -6.16 1.54
C ILE A 298 18.13 -5.03 0.51
N ALA A 299 17.06 -4.92 -0.28
CA ALA A 299 16.93 -3.88 -1.31
C ALA A 299 17.00 -2.47 -0.72
N GLN A 300 16.46 -2.25 0.48
CA GLN A 300 16.58 -0.96 1.14
C GLN A 300 18.01 -0.61 1.50
N ASN A 301 18.74 -1.57 2.09
CA ASN A 301 20.13 -1.39 2.49
C ASN A 301 21.07 -1.22 1.28
N GLU A 302 20.69 -1.73 0.12
CA GLU A 302 21.43 -1.60 -1.15
C GLU A 302 21.00 -0.40 -2.01
N GLY A 303 19.97 0.35 -1.61
CA GLY A 303 19.50 1.51 -2.40
C GLY A 303 18.61 1.15 -3.60
N HIS A 304 17.95 -0.01 -3.57
CA HIS A 304 17.11 -0.56 -4.64
C HIS A 304 15.63 -0.76 -4.26
N LEU A 305 15.25 -0.52 -3.01
CA LEU A 305 13.85 -0.50 -2.57
C LEU A 305 13.02 0.52 -3.39
N HIS A 306 11.84 0.09 -3.81
CA HIS A 306 10.89 0.94 -4.49
C HIS A 306 9.54 0.92 -3.78
N ARG A 307 8.63 1.81 -4.17
CA ARG A 307 7.25 1.87 -3.70
C ARG A 307 6.24 2.08 -4.82
N ASN A 308 5.13 1.36 -4.77
CA ASN A 308 3.96 1.54 -5.65
C ASN A 308 2.66 1.63 -4.82
N PHE A 309 1.50 1.55 -5.47
CA PHE A 309 0.20 1.65 -4.79
C PHE A 309 -0.10 0.52 -3.81
N GLN A 310 0.54 -0.65 -3.96
CA GLN A 310 0.38 -1.80 -3.06
C GLN A 310 1.31 -1.72 -1.84
N GLY A 311 2.43 -0.99 -1.94
CA GLY A 311 3.38 -0.83 -0.85
C GLY A 311 4.82 -0.81 -1.34
N TYR A 312 5.75 -1.23 -0.48
CA TYR A 312 7.14 -1.40 -0.86
C TYR A 312 7.33 -2.64 -1.73
N THR A 313 8.21 -2.54 -2.72
CA THR A 313 8.50 -3.61 -3.68
C THR A 313 9.94 -3.51 -4.17
N THR A 314 10.48 -4.61 -4.68
CA THR A 314 11.73 -4.69 -5.42
C THR A 314 11.56 -4.50 -6.93
N HIS A 315 10.32 -4.37 -7.42
CA HIS A 315 9.98 -4.28 -8.85
C HIS A 315 9.72 -2.83 -9.28
N GLY A 316 10.69 -1.96 -9.05
CA GLY A 316 10.53 -0.52 -9.29
C GLY A 316 10.39 -0.10 -10.76
N ASP A 317 10.93 -0.91 -11.66
CA ASP A 317 10.96 -0.63 -13.10
C ASP A 317 9.72 -1.15 -13.85
N CYS A 318 8.82 -1.84 -13.16
CA CYS A 318 7.57 -2.30 -13.74
C CYS A 318 6.59 -1.15 -13.97
N ASP A 319 5.99 -1.10 -15.16
CA ASP A 319 4.70 -0.43 -15.31
C ASP A 319 3.65 -1.17 -14.46
N LEU A 320 2.71 -0.45 -13.87
CA LEU A 320 1.63 -1.02 -13.07
C LEU A 320 0.31 -0.93 -13.83
N LEU A 321 -0.26 -2.07 -14.21
CA LEU A 321 -1.62 -2.15 -14.76
C LEU A 321 -2.61 -2.58 -13.67
N GLY A 322 -3.56 -1.70 -13.36
CA GLY A 322 -4.69 -1.98 -12.51
C GLY A 322 -5.91 -2.45 -13.32
N LEU A 323 -6.52 -3.56 -12.91
CA LEU A 323 -7.75 -4.13 -13.46
C LEU A 323 -8.80 -4.28 -12.36
N GLY A 324 -10.07 -4.12 -12.72
CA GLY A 324 -11.20 -4.13 -11.80
C GLY A 324 -11.60 -2.75 -11.30
N VAL A 325 -12.77 -2.70 -10.64
CA VAL A 325 -13.32 -1.50 -10.00
C VAL A 325 -12.29 -0.84 -9.08
N SER A 326 -12.21 0.49 -9.15
CA SER A 326 -11.33 1.39 -8.39
C SER A 326 -9.82 1.29 -8.64
N SER A 327 -9.37 0.28 -9.39
CA SER A 327 -7.97 0.02 -9.66
C SER A 327 -7.25 1.21 -10.29
N ILE A 328 -6.00 1.37 -9.90
CA ILE A 328 -5.11 2.42 -10.40
C ILE A 328 -4.00 1.76 -11.20
N SER A 329 -3.74 2.31 -12.38
CA SER A 329 -2.59 2.02 -13.21
C SER A 329 -1.59 3.17 -13.12
N GLN A 330 -0.30 2.85 -13.17
CA GLN A 330 0.79 3.82 -13.30
C GLN A 330 1.72 3.31 -14.40
N ILE A 331 1.63 3.92 -15.58
CA ILE A 331 2.27 3.43 -16.81
C ILE A 331 2.96 4.60 -17.48
N GLY A 332 4.26 4.46 -17.73
CA GLY A 332 5.09 5.55 -18.23
C GLY A 332 4.87 6.83 -17.42
N HIS A 333 4.42 7.88 -18.11
CA HIS A 333 4.21 9.22 -17.55
C HIS A 333 2.75 9.49 -17.13
N MET A 334 1.94 8.45 -16.90
CA MET A 334 0.53 8.62 -16.53
C MET A 334 0.10 7.78 -15.33
N ILE A 335 -0.78 8.33 -14.51
CA ILE A 335 -1.55 7.60 -13.50
C ILE A 335 -3.01 7.61 -13.94
N LEU A 336 -3.62 6.43 -14.07
CA LEU A 336 -4.98 6.25 -14.60
C LEU A 336 -5.81 5.45 -13.59
N GLN A 337 -7.07 5.81 -13.40
CA GLN A 337 -7.96 5.16 -12.44
C GLN A 337 -9.27 4.72 -13.10
N ASN A 338 -9.61 3.46 -12.85
CA ASN A 338 -10.90 2.90 -13.19
C ASN A 338 -12.02 3.48 -12.30
N GLU A 339 -13.26 3.39 -12.79
CA GLU A 339 -14.48 3.71 -12.04
C GLU A 339 -14.46 3.12 -10.62
N LYS A 340 -14.80 3.94 -9.62
CA LYS A 340 -14.72 3.55 -8.19
C LYS A 340 -15.94 2.79 -7.70
N ASP A 341 -17.07 2.96 -8.38
CA ASP A 341 -18.34 2.34 -8.04
C ASP A 341 -18.63 1.20 -9.02
N LEU A 342 -19.14 0.09 -8.47
CA LEU A 342 -19.31 -1.16 -9.24
C LEU A 342 -20.27 -1.02 -10.43
N LYS A 343 -21.38 -0.31 -10.23
CA LYS A 343 -22.40 -0.14 -11.28
C LYS A 343 -21.88 0.74 -12.44
N PRO A 344 -21.30 1.93 -12.19
CA PRO A 344 -20.60 2.68 -13.23
C PRO A 344 -19.48 1.89 -13.92
N TYR A 345 -18.71 1.10 -13.17
CA TYR A 345 -17.67 0.24 -13.73
C TYR A 345 -18.23 -0.76 -14.76
N TYR A 346 -19.31 -1.46 -14.45
CA TYR A 346 -19.98 -2.37 -15.39
C TYR A 346 -20.52 -1.64 -16.62
N GLN A 347 -21.21 -0.51 -16.41
CA GLN A 347 -21.77 0.28 -17.50
C GLN A 347 -20.69 0.80 -18.46
N ALA A 348 -19.55 1.25 -17.92
CA ALA A 348 -18.45 1.76 -18.73
C ALA A 348 -17.82 0.68 -19.63
N LEU A 349 -17.77 -0.58 -19.15
CA LEU A 349 -17.29 -1.71 -19.95
C LEU A 349 -18.29 -2.12 -21.03
N GLU A 350 -19.59 -2.10 -20.75
CA GLU A 350 -20.64 -2.35 -21.75
C GLU A 350 -20.63 -1.31 -22.87
N ASP A 351 -20.58 -0.03 -22.50
CA ASP A 351 -20.77 1.07 -23.45
C ASP A 351 -19.51 1.36 -24.27
N LYS A 352 -18.34 1.23 -23.64
CA LYS A 352 -17.08 1.78 -24.16
C LYS A 352 -15.90 0.81 -24.11
N GLN A 353 -16.08 -0.39 -23.56
CA GLN A 353 -15.00 -1.35 -23.30
C GLN A 353 -13.83 -0.76 -22.47
N CYS A 354 -14.08 0.31 -21.72
CA CYS A 354 -13.07 1.05 -20.97
C CYS A 354 -13.65 1.58 -19.66
N ALA A 355 -13.10 1.09 -18.55
CA ALA A 355 -13.48 1.54 -17.21
C ALA A 355 -12.68 2.75 -16.70
N ILE A 356 -11.67 3.24 -17.45
CA ILE A 356 -10.87 4.42 -17.06
C ILE A 356 -11.78 5.64 -17.08
N THR A 357 -11.75 6.41 -15.99
CA THR A 357 -12.59 7.60 -15.81
C THR A 357 -11.80 8.82 -15.38
N LYS A 358 -10.70 8.61 -14.66
CA LYS A 358 -9.82 9.66 -14.14
C LYS A 358 -8.37 9.35 -14.39
N GLY A 359 -7.54 10.38 -14.45
CA GLY A 359 -6.11 10.24 -14.59
C GLY A 359 -5.34 11.54 -14.42
N ILE A 360 -4.03 11.46 -14.59
CA ILE A 360 -3.12 12.59 -14.72
C ILE A 360 -1.95 12.18 -15.61
N THR A 361 -1.62 13.02 -16.58
CA THR A 361 -0.32 12.99 -17.28
C THR A 361 0.67 13.81 -16.46
N LEU A 362 1.75 13.18 -16.06
CA LEU A 362 2.80 13.80 -15.27
C LEU A 362 3.53 14.85 -16.11
N SER A 363 3.73 16.04 -15.53
CA SER A 363 4.69 17.01 -16.06
C SER A 363 6.11 16.60 -15.68
N ALA A 364 7.11 17.24 -16.29
CA ALA A 364 8.50 17.05 -15.90
C ALA A 364 8.74 17.36 -14.40
N ASP A 365 8.10 18.40 -13.87
CA ASP A 365 8.18 18.73 -12.43
C ASP A 365 7.56 17.63 -11.56
N ASP A 366 6.46 17.02 -12.01
CA ASP A 366 5.83 15.91 -11.29
C ASP A 366 6.75 14.69 -11.19
N GLU A 367 7.46 14.37 -12.27
CA GLU A 367 8.40 13.25 -12.31
C GLU A 367 9.60 13.45 -11.41
N ILE A 368 10.19 14.66 -11.44
CA ILE A 368 11.33 15.02 -10.59
C ILE A 368 10.89 14.93 -9.12
N ARG A 369 9.76 15.54 -8.75
CA ARG A 369 9.22 15.48 -7.38
C ARG A 369 8.84 14.07 -6.95
N ALA A 370 8.24 13.28 -7.84
CA ALA A 370 7.93 11.88 -7.57
C ALA A 370 9.20 11.08 -7.28
N ALA A 371 10.29 11.32 -8.03
CA ALA A 371 11.56 10.68 -7.79
C ALA A 371 12.17 11.09 -6.44
N VAL A 372 12.14 12.39 -6.09
CA VAL A 372 12.64 12.90 -4.80
C VAL A 372 11.87 12.29 -3.62
N ILE A 373 10.54 12.36 -3.66
CA ILE A 373 9.66 11.84 -2.59
C ILE A 373 9.85 10.33 -2.44
N LYS A 374 9.92 9.59 -3.55
CA LYS A 374 10.13 8.15 -3.53
C LYS A 374 11.50 7.78 -2.95
N GLN A 375 12.56 8.50 -3.34
CA GLN A 375 13.91 8.31 -2.82
C GLN A 375 13.94 8.51 -1.30
N LEU A 376 13.37 9.59 -0.80
CA LEU A 376 13.32 9.88 0.63
C LEU A 376 12.49 8.83 1.40
N ILE A 377 11.32 8.44 0.88
CA ILE A 377 10.46 7.44 1.52
C ILE A 377 11.11 6.06 1.57
N CYS A 378 11.84 5.66 0.52
CA CYS A 378 12.43 4.32 0.45
C CYS A 378 13.78 4.23 1.15
N HIS A 379 14.61 5.28 1.10
CA HIS A 379 16.02 5.19 1.49
C HIS A 379 16.44 6.14 2.60
N PHE A 380 15.58 7.08 2.99
CA PHE A 380 15.89 8.09 4.02
C PHE A 380 17.13 8.95 3.69
N GLU A 381 17.57 8.96 2.44
CA GLU A 381 18.73 9.71 1.97
C GLU A 381 18.58 10.01 0.48
N LEU A 382 19.07 11.18 0.07
CA LEU A 382 19.09 11.66 -1.30
C LEU A 382 20.45 12.31 -1.59
N ASP A 383 21.11 11.90 -2.67
CA ASP A 383 22.27 12.57 -3.27
C ASP A 383 21.78 13.55 -4.35
N LYS A 384 22.02 14.83 -4.14
CA LYS A 384 21.60 15.91 -5.04
C LYS A 384 22.24 15.74 -6.42
N ASN A 385 23.52 15.38 -6.50
CA ASN A 385 24.25 15.28 -7.76
C ASN A 385 23.63 14.22 -8.69
N VAL A 386 23.15 13.10 -8.12
CA VAL A 386 22.45 12.05 -8.89
C VAL A 386 21.19 12.59 -9.54
N PHE A 387 20.44 13.44 -8.83
CA PHE A 387 19.23 14.07 -9.35
C PHE A 387 19.54 15.17 -10.36
N GLU A 388 20.57 15.98 -10.13
CA GLU A 388 21.05 17.00 -11.08
C GLU A 388 21.44 16.37 -12.41
N GLN A 389 22.22 15.27 -12.38
CA GLN A 389 22.63 14.55 -13.59
C GLN A 389 21.44 13.87 -14.29
N ARG A 390 20.54 13.25 -13.53
CA ARG A 390 19.40 12.51 -14.08
C ARG A 390 18.39 13.44 -14.76
N PHE A 391 18.16 14.63 -14.22
CA PHE A 391 17.09 15.52 -14.64
C PHE A 391 17.57 16.82 -15.30
N ASP A 392 18.90 17.02 -15.41
CA ASP A 392 19.53 18.23 -15.97
C ASP A 392 19.04 19.51 -15.28
N ILE A 393 19.12 19.52 -13.94
CA ILE A 393 18.73 20.63 -13.08
C ILE A 393 19.89 21.04 -12.15
N ASN A 394 19.86 22.27 -11.65
CA ASN A 394 20.56 22.62 -10.42
C ASN A 394 19.60 22.37 -9.25
N PHE A 395 19.95 21.45 -8.34
CA PHE A 395 19.01 20.96 -7.33
C PHE A 395 18.61 22.07 -6.36
N ASP A 396 19.57 22.87 -5.91
CA ASP A 396 19.35 23.91 -4.90
C ASP A 396 18.56 25.08 -5.45
N GLU A 397 18.76 25.45 -6.72
CA GLU A 397 17.94 26.45 -7.41
C GLU A 397 16.52 25.94 -7.68
N TYR A 398 16.39 24.71 -8.19
CA TYR A 398 15.11 24.10 -8.54
C TYR A 398 14.22 23.88 -7.31
N PHE A 399 14.82 23.42 -6.21
CA PHE A 399 14.13 23.11 -4.96
C PHE A 399 14.32 24.18 -3.87
N ALA A 400 14.67 25.42 -4.22
CA ALA A 400 14.93 26.49 -3.26
C ALA A 400 13.81 26.64 -2.20
N GLN A 401 12.55 26.62 -2.62
CA GLN A 401 11.40 26.70 -1.69
C GLN A 401 11.29 25.48 -0.77
N ALA A 402 11.55 24.28 -1.30
CA ALA A 402 11.52 23.05 -0.52
C ALA A 402 12.66 23.00 0.50
N LEU A 403 13.86 23.46 0.12
CA LEU A 403 15.02 23.55 1.01
C LEU A 403 14.77 24.54 2.14
N THR A 404 14.20 25.72 1.87
CA THR A 404 13.77 26.65 2.92
C THR A 404 12.72 26.02 3.83
N ALA A 405 11.78 25.24 3.29
CA ALA A 405 10.79 24.54 4.10
C ALA A 405 11.41 23.40 4.95
N LEU A 406 12.58 22.87 4.58
CA LEU A 406 13.31 21.86 5.34
C LEU A 406 14.17 22.46 6.47
N GLU A 407 14.61 23.72 6.38
CA GLU A 407 15.41 24.39 7.42
C GLU A 407 14.86 24.22 8.85
N PRO A 408 13.55 24.44 9.15
CA PRO A 408 13.04 24.24 10.50
C PRO A 408 13.08 22.76 10.93
N LEU A 409 12.93 21.82 10.01
CA LEU A 409 13.04 20.38 10.30
C LEU A 409 14.52 20.01 10.55
N ALA A 410 15.45 20.66 9.85
CA ALA A 410 16.89 20.50 10.08
C ALA A 410 17.31 21.07 11.44
N ALA A 411 16.78 22.24 11.82
CA ALA A 411 17.02 22.85 13.12
C ALA A 411 16.50 21.97 14.28
N ASP A 412 15.43 21.21 14.05
CA ASP A 412 14.88 20.21 14.98
C ASP A 412 15.62 18.86 14.93
N GLY A 413 16.65 18.72 14.08
CA GLY A 413 17.45 17.50 13.94
C GLY A 413 16.74 16.35 13.23
N LEU A 414 15.68 16.61 12.46
CA LEU A 414 14.96 15.58 11.67
C LEU A 414 15.66 15.27 10.35
N VAL A 415 16.36 16.25 9.78
CA VAL A 415 17.12 16.10 8.53
C VAL A 415 18.48 16.78 8.64
N GLU A 416 19.50 16.16 8.08
CA GLU A 416 20.81 16.74 7.87
C GLU A 416 20.88 17.25 6.43
N LEU A 417 21.11 18.55 6.27
CA LEU A 417 21.26 19.20 4.96
C LEU A 417 22.73 19.49 4.72
N SER A 418 23.26 19.00 3.60
CA SER A 418 24.59 19.36 3.11
C SER A 418 24.52 19.92 1.69
N ASN A 419 25.65 20.36 1.16
CA ASN A 419 25.74 20.81 -0.24
C ASN A 419 25.45 19.70 -1.24
N HIS A 420 25.61 18.43 -0.86
CA HIS A 420 25.49 17.29 -1.78
C HIS A 420 24.38 16.32 -1.40
N THR A 421 23.93 16.34 -0.15
CA THR A 421 23.00 15.31 0.36
C THR A 421 21.92 15.90 1.23
N ILE A 422 20.77 15.23 1.22
CA ILE A 422 19.70 15.35 2.21
C ILE A 422 19.59 14.01 2.89
N LYS A 423 19.86 13.95 4.19
CA LYS A 423 19.80 12.71 4.96
C LYS A 423 18.76 12.84 6.07
N VAL A 424 17.81 11.93 6.10
CA VAL A 424 16.83 11.83 7.18
C VAL A 424 17.50 11.16 8.37
N THR A 425 17.43 11.80 9.52
CA THR A 425 18.04 11.27 10.75
C THR A 425 17.16 10.16 11.32
N SER A 426 17.69 9.40 12.28
CA SER A 426 16.87 8.50 13.10
C SER A 426 15.63 9.19 13.67
N SER A 427 15.76 10.41 14.18
CA SER A 427 14.61 11.17 14.69
C SER A 427 13.64 11.51 13.56
N GLY A 428 14.13 11.80 12.36
CA GLY A 428 13.34 12.12 11.17
C GLY A 428 12.56 10.97 10.55
N ASN A 429 12.96 9.72 10.76
CA ASN A 429 12.34 8.54 10.13
C ASN A 429 10.81 8.48 10.36
N LEU A 430 10.34 8.87 11.55
CA LEU A 430 8.92 8.89 11.88
C LEU A 430 8.15 10.02 11.18
N PHE A 431 8.86 11.07 10.77
CA PHE A 431 8.31 12.28 10.16
C PHE A 431 8.54 12.30 8.65
N ILE A 432 8.84 11.16 8.02
CA ILE A 432 9.21 11.11 6.60
C ILE A 432 8.15 11.72 5.68
N ARG A 433 6.87 11.57 6.02
CA ARG A 433 5.76 12.19 5.28
C ARG A 433 5.82 13.72 5.35
N ILE A 434 6.21 14.31 6.49
CA ILE A 434 6.35 15.76 6.67
C ILE A 434 7.55 16.28 5.89
N ILE A 435 8.65 15.54 5.90
CA ILE A 435 9.83 15.85 5.07
C ILE A 435 9.44 15.84 3.58
N CYS A 436 8.67 14.85 3.14
CA CYS A 436 8.19 14.78 1.75
C CYS A 436 7.19 15.89 1.39
N MET A 437 6.40 16.38 2.35
CA MET A 437 5.48 17.50 2.16
C MET A 437 6.19 18.79 1.73
N CYS A 438 7.47 18.97 2.07
CA CYS A 438 8.27 20.11 1.61
C CYS A 438 8.46 20.12 0.08
N PHE A 439 8.38 18.95 -0.57
CA PHE A 439 8.56 18.80 -2.02
C PHE A 439 7.24 18.74 -2.81
N ASP A 440 6.10 18.76 -2.14
CA ASP A 440 4.78 18.59 -2.77
C ASP A 440 4.21 19.91 -3.30
N ALA A 441 4.13 20.02 -4.63
CA ALA A 441 3.62 21.21 -5.31
C ALA A 441 2.10 21.41 -5.17
N TYR A 442 1.34 20.35 -4.88
CA TYR A 442 -0.13 20.39 -4.83
C TYR A 442 -0.68 20.61 -3.42
N LEU A 443 0.13 20.39 -2.39
CA LEU A 443 -0.31 20.33 -0.99
C LEU A 443 -1.16 21.53 -0.56
N GLN A 444 -0.71 22.75 -0.85
CA GLN A 444 -1.41 23.98 -0.44
C GLN A 444 -2.82 24.10 -1.02
N ASN A 445 -3.02 23.60 -2.24
CA ASN A 445 -4.33 23.58 -2.87
C ASN A 445 -5.21 22.45 -2.32
N GLN A 446 -4.62 21.28 -2.04
CA GLN A 446 -5.35 20.12 -1.53
C GLN A 446 -5.81 20.28 -0.07
N ILE A 447 -5.00 20.89 0.80
CA ILE A 447 -5.37 21.14 2.21
C ILE A 447 -6.63 22.03 2.31
N LYS A 448 -6.84 22.94 1.35
CA LYS A 448 -8.02 23.83 1.33
C LYS A 448 -9.31 23.08 1.02
N THR A 449 -9.24 21.97 0.29
CA THR A 449 -10.41 21.28 -0.27
C THR A 449 -10.67 19.91 0.35
N THR A 450 -9.68 19.32 1.03
CA THR A 450 -9.75 17.93 1.50
C THR A 450 -9.20 17.77 2.92
N ARG A 451 -9.86 16.91 3.72
CA ARG A 451 -9.34 16.48 5.02
C ARG A 451 -8.41 15.27 4.86
N PHE A 452 -7.18 15.39 5.33
CA PHE A 452 -6.20 14.29 5.42
C PHE A 452 -6.23 13.61 6.80
N SER A 453 -5.77 12.35 6.86
CA SER A 453 -5.46 11.70 8.15
C SER A 453 -4.22 12.32 8.79
N ARG A 454 -4.07 12.17 10.11
CA ARG A 454 -2.83 12.52 10.82
C ARG A 454 -1.65 11.72 10.26
N VAL A 455 -0.49 12.36 10.25
CA VAL A 455 0.76 11.79 9.70
C VAL A 455 1.38 10.77 10.65
N ILE A 456 1.25 10.98 11.96
CA ILE A 456 1.73 10.14 13.06
C ILE A 456 0.57 9.59 13.87
#